data_AF-A0A914FD45-F1
#
_entry.id   AF-A0A914FD45-F1
#
_cell.length_a   1.000
_cell.length_b   1.000
_cell.length_c   1.000
_cell.angle_alpha   90.00
_cell.angle_beta   90.00
_cell.angle_gamma   90.00
#
_symmetry.space_group_name_H-M   'P 1'
#
loop_
_entity.id
_entity.type
_entity.pdbx_description
1 polymer ?
#
loop_
_entity_poly.entity_id
_entity_poly.type
_entity_poly.pdbx_seq_one_letter_code
_entity_poly.pdbx_strand_id
1 'polypeptide(L)'
;MFAIKICAGQSSDRIKFIHDTTKLRIYNTFALGGMGTLFITLAFCDPNSQGTLCLCLLIASTCILGFNSGGFFKSSQMVSRQHSHFTMANISFINCICMLLTPLLNEIIAPENAIKDWKIVLCIHGSILLITNFVFCIFVQSEPAKWTQTTRFSANIVAPESSPIPAVIQVQHS
;
A
#
# COMPACT_ATOMS: atom_id res chain seq x y z
N MET A 1 -2.80 -13.30 -9.33
CA MET A 1 -2.47 -12.37 -8.22
C MET A 1 -1.16 -12.70 -7.49
N PHE A 2 -0.89 -13.94 -7.07
CA PHE A 2 0.34 -14.28 -6.31
C PHE A 2 1.65 -13.96 -7.05
N ALA A 3 1.78 -14.32 -8.33
CA ALA A 3 2.98 -14.01 -9.12
C ALA A 3 3.22 -12.49 -9.26
N ILE A 4 2.16 -11.70 -9.45
CA ILE A 4 2.24 -10.24 -9.53
C ILE A 4 2.73 -9.64 -8.21
N LYS A 5 2.26 -10.15 -7.07
CA LYS A 5 2.75 -9.74 -5.75
C LYS A 5 4.25 -10.03 -5.59
N ILE A 6 4.72 -11.18 -6.08
CA ILE A 6 6.14 -11.55 -6.03
C ILE A 6 6.96 -10.64 -6.95
N CYS A 7 6.51 -10.42 -8.20
CA CYS A 7 7.18 -9.49 -9.12
C CYS A 7 7.21 -8.07 -8.56
N ALA A 8 6.13 -7.58 -7.96
CA ALA A 8 6.06 -6.28 -7.30
C ALA A 8 7.07 -6.16 -6.14
N GLY A 9 7.18 -7.22 -5.32
CA GLY A 9 8.17 -7.29 -4.25
C GLY A 9 9.61 -7.23 -4.81
N GLN A 10 9.90 -8.05 -5.81
CA GLN A 10 11.22 -8.10 -6.47
C GLN A 10 11.56 -6.78 -7.16
N SER A 11 10.61 -6.15 -7.86
CA SER A 11 10.80 -4.84 -8.49
C SER A 11 11.00 -3.72 -7.47
N SER A 12 10.33 -3.75 -6.31
CA SER A 12 10.55 -2.77 -5.25
C SER A 12 11.95 -2.86 -4.64
N ASP A 13 12.55 -4.05 -4.60
CA ASP A 13 13.87 -4.27 -3.99
C ASP A 13 15.03 -3.96 -4.95
N ARG A 14 14.77 -3.89 -6.27
CA ARG A 14 15.79 -3.66 -7.31
C ARG A 14 16.07 -2.18 -7.62
N ILE A 15 15.24 -1.24 -7.17
CA ILE A 15 15.43 0.20 -7.44
C ILE A 15 16.15 0.85 -6.26
N LYS A 16 17.49 0.90 -6.29
CA LYS A 16 18.32 1.53 -5.24
C LYS A 16 18.57 3.04 -5.44
N PHE A 17 18.20 3.60 -6.59
CA PHE A 17 18.59 4.95 -7.00
C PHE A 17 17.56 6.06 -6.74
N ILE A 18 16.39 5.73 -6.16
CA ILE A 18 15.29 6.69 -5.96
C ILE A 18 14.98 6.81 -4.46
N HIS A 19 14.73 8.03 -3.98
CA HIS A 19 14.29 8.30 -2.61
C HIS A 19 13.07 7.43 -2.25
N ASP A 20 13.09 6.80 -1.08
CA ASP A 20 12.10 5.78 -0.71
C ASP A 20 10.66 6.33 -0.72
N THR A 21 10.46 7.60 -0.37
CA THR A 21 9.13 8.25 -0.47
C THR A 21 8.65 8.35 -1.91
N THR A 22 9.55 8.70 -2.85
CA THR A 22 9.19 8.85 -4.27
C THR A 22 8.89 7.49 -4.90
N LYS A 23 9.62 6.45 -4.50
CA LYS A 23 9.33 5.07 -4.90
C LYS A 23 7.93 4.63 -4.46
N LEU A 24 7.56 4.91 -3.21
CA LEU A 24 6.22 4.61 -2.68
C LEU A 24 5.12 5.38 -3.41
N ARG A 25 5.36 6.66 -3.75
CA ARG A 25 4.42 7.47 -4.56
C ARG A 25 4.18 6.84 -5.93
N ILE A 26 5.25 6.55 -6.69
CA ILE A 26 5.13 5.99 -8.04
C ILE A 26 4.39 4.65 -8.00
N TYR A 27 4.72 3.77 -7.05
CA TYR A 27 4.04 2.48 -6.90
C TYR A 27 2.55 2.65 -6.61
N ASN A 28 2.21 3.57 -5.70
CA ASN A 28 0.83 3.80 -5.30
C ASN A 28 0.01 4.51 -6.39
N THR A 29 0.61 5.43 -7.15
CA THR A 29 0.00 6.08 -8.33
C THR A 29 -0.22 5.10 -9.46
N PHE A 30 0.72 4.20 -9.73
CA PHE A 30 0.49 3.17 -10.71
C PHE A 30 -0.64 2.22 -10.27
N ALA A 31 -0.65 1.83 -9.00
CA ALA A 31 -1.68 0.94 -8.44
C ALA A 31 -3.08 1.58 -8.42
N LEU A 32 -3.28 2.64 -7.63
CA LEU A 32 -4.60 3.26 -7.46
C LEU A 32 -4.98 4.18 -8.61
N GLY A 33 -4.02 4.93 -9.16
CA GLY A 33 -4.26 5.79 -10.32
C GLY A 33 -4.55 4.97 -11.57
N GLY A 34 -3.74 3.96 -11.86
CA GLY A 34 -3.96 3.05 -12.99
C GLY A 34 -5.25 2.24 -12.87
N MET A 35 -5.58 1.76 -11.67
CA MET A 35 -6.87 1.10 -11.43
C MET A 35 -8.06 2.06 -11.62
N GLY A 36 -7.96 3.29 -11.10
CA GLY A 36 -9.00 4.31 -11.22
C GLY A 36 -9.28 4.70 -12.67
N THR A 37 -8.23 4.91 -13.47
CA THR A 37 -8.39 5.21 -14.90
C THR A 37 -9.01 4.03 -15.67
N LEU A 38 -8.60 2.79 -15.37
CA LEU A 38 -9.20 1.61 -16.01
C LEU A 38 -10.69 1.46 -15.66
N PHE A 39 -11.11 1.79 -14.44
CA PHE A 39 -12.54 1.77 -14.09
C PHE A 39 -13.34 2.84 -14.81
N ILE A 40 -12.79 4.04 -15.00
CA ILE A 40 -13.43 5.08 -15.80
C ILE A 40 -13.55 4.63 -17.26
N THR A 41 -12.49 4.06 -17.82
CA THR A 41 -12.53 3.49 -19.18
C THR A 41 -13.58 2.39 -19.29
N LEU A 42 -13.66 1.49 -18.30
CA LEU A 42 -14.67 0.42 -18.24
C LEU A 42 -16.10 0.98 -18.20
N ALA A 43 -16.33 2.11 -17.55
CA ALA A 43 -17.63 2.77 -17.52
C ALA A 43 -18.10 3.27 -18.90
N PHE A 44 -17.18 3.57 -19.82
CA PHE A 44 -17.54 3.98 -21.18
C PHE A 44 -17.71 2.80 -22.15
N CYS A 45 -17.30 1.59 -21.75
CA CYS A 45 -17.46 0.40 -22.58
C CYS A 45 -18.89 -0.15 -22.49
N ASP A 46 -19.46 -0.52 -23.63
CA ASP A 46 -20.77 -1.19 -23.68
C ASP A 46 -20.60 -2.72 -23.64
N PRO A 47 -21.14 -3.40 -22.61
CA PRO A 47 -20.94 -4.83 -22.41
C PRO A 47 -21.59 -5.68 -23.51
N ASN A 48 -22.63 -5.16 -24.18
CA ASN A 48 -23.37 -5.89 -25.22
C ASN A 48 -22.60 -6.03 -26.54
N SER A 49 -21.70 -5.11 -26.85
CA SER A 49 -20.89 -5.15 -28.08
C SER A 49 -19.46 -5.62 -27.82
N GLN A 50 -18.92 -5.33 -26.62
CA GLN A 50 -17.50 -5.52 -26.31
C GLN A 50 -17.28 -6.20 -24.95
N GLY A 51 -18.05 -7.26 -24.67
CA GLY A 51 -17.96 -7.99 -23.40
C GLY A 51 -16.54 -8.50 -23.06
N THR A 52 -15.80 -9.00 -24.04
CA THR A 52 -14.41 -9.46 -23.85
C THR A 52 -13.49 -8.33 -23.39
N LEU A 53 -13.62 -7.13 -23.98
CA LEU A 53 -12.80 -5.98 -23.60
C LEU A 53 -13.15 -5.51 -22.18
N CYS A 54 -14.44 -5.51 -21.81
CA CYS A 54 -14.88 -5.19 -20.46
C CYS A 54 -14.26 -6.15 -19.42
N LEU A 55 -14.27 -7.46 -19.71
CA LEU A 55 -13.66 -8.46 -18.85
C LEU A 55 -12.14 -8.29 -18.76
N CYS A 56 -11.46 -8.02 -19.88
CA CYS A 56 -10.02 -7.76 -19.89
C CYS A 56 -9.65 -6.53 -19.05
N LEU A 57 -10.39 -5.42 -19.16
CA LEU A 57 -10.19 -4.21 -18.36
C LEU A 57 -10.43 -4.48 -16.87
N LEU A 58 -11.48 -5.22 -16.54
CA LEU A 58 -11.78 -5.60 -15.16
C LEU A 58 -10.65 -6.46 -14.56
N ILE A 59 -10.17 -7.47 -15.29
CA ILE A 59 -9.06 -8.33 -14.88
C ILE A 59 -7.76 -7.51 -14.74
N ALA A 60 -7.49 -6.60 -15.69
CA ALA A 60 -6.34 -5.73 -15.62
C ALA A 60 -6.38 -4.82 -14.38
N SER A 61 -7.55 -4.26 -14.04
CA SER A 61 -7.71 -3.39 -12.87
C SER A 61 -7.39 -4.12 -11.56
N THR A 62 -7.89 -5.34 -11.37
CA THR A 62 -7.60 -6.16 -10.16
C THR A 62 -6.15 -6.64 -10.11
N CYS A 63 -5.53 -6.89 -11.26
CA CYS A 63 -4.10 -7.19 -11.35
C CYS A 63 -3.25 -5.99 -10.87
N ILE A 64 -3.60 -4.77 -11.31
CA ILE A 64 -2.90 -3.54 -10.92
C ILE A 64 -3.11 -3.23 -9.43
N LEU A 65 -4.30 -3.48 -8.88
CA LEU A 65 -4.55 -3.35 -7.43
C LEU A 65 -3.61 -4.22 -6.59
N GLY A 66 -3.16 -5.37 -7.11
CA GLY A 66 -2.21 -6.25 -6.43
C GLY A 66 -0.89 -5.58 -6.05
N PHE A 67 -0.48 -4.53 -6.78
CA PHE A 67 0.72 -3.74 -6.49
C PHE A 67 0.56 -2.80 -5.28
N ASN A 68 -0.68 -2.54 -4.82
CA ASN A 68 -0.95 -1.69 -3.66
C ASN A 68 -0.29 -2.23 -2.37
N SER A 69 -0.06 -3.56 -2.30
CA SER A 69 0.69 -4.19 -1.22
C SER A 69 2.13 -3.66 -1.08
N GLY A 70 2.76 -3.23 -2.18
CA GLY A 70 4.11 -2.65 -2.20
C GLY A 70 4.15 -1.14 -1.95
N GLY A 71 3.02 -0.45 -2.10
CA GLY A 71 2.88 0.99 -1.89
C GLY A 71 2.29 1.31 -0.51
N PHE A 72 0.96 1.29 -0.39
CA PHE A 72 0.23 1.67 0.83
C PHE A 72 0.65 0.84 2.05
N PHE A 73 0.59 -0.49 1.96
CA PHE A 73 0.89 -1.36 3.10
C PHE A 73 2.35 -1.23 3.54
N LYS A 74 3.29 -1.09 2.60
CA LYS A 74 4.70 -0.87 2.91
C LYS A 74 4.93 0.50 3.58
N SER A 75 4.31 1.56 3.04
CA SER A 75 4.43 2.92 3.60
C SER A 75 3.93 3.00 5.04
N SER A 76 2.79 2.36 5.34
CA SER A 76 2.23 2.33 6.70
C SER A 76 3.17 1.61 7.69
N GLN A 77 3.80 0.51 7.28
CA GLN A 77 4.80 -0.19 8.11
C GLN A 77 6.04 0.67 8.35
N MET A 78 6.56 1.36 7.33
CA MET A 78 7.76 2.20 7.44
C MET A 78 7.54 3.37 8.41
N VAL A 79 6.36 4.01 8.38
CA VAL A 79 6.01 5.14 9.25
C VAL A 79 5.83 4.71 10.71
N SER A 80 5.25 3.54 10.94
CA SER A 80 4.87 3.05 12.29
C SER A 80 5.92 2.16 12.97
N ARG A 81 6.88 1.60 12.22
CA ARG A 81 7.98 0.76 12.70
C ARG A 81 7.51 -0.35 13.67
N GLN A 82 7.87 -0.23 14.96
CA GLN A 82 7.56 -1.18 16.02
C GLN A 82 6.06 -1.29 16.34
N HIS A 83 5.26 -0.29 15.92
CA HIS A 83 3.80 -0.26 16.12
C HIS A 83 3.03 -0.61 14.82
N SER A 84 3.71 -1.20 13.84
CA SER A 84 3.11 -1.57 12.56
C SER A 84 1.99 -2.58 12.68
N HIS A 85 2.11 -3.54 13.61
CA HIS A 85 1.05 -4.52 13.86
C HIS A 85 -0.26 -3.85 14.29
N PHE A 86 -0.18 -2.87 15.21
CA PHE A 86 -1.35 -2.11 15.65
C PHE A 86 -1.95 -1.27 14.50
N THR A 87 -1.10 -0.57 13.75
CA THR A 87 -1.55 0.28 12.63
C THR A 87 -2.24 -0.56 11.55
N MET A 88 -1.70 -1.75 11.24
CA MET A 88 -2.27 -2.67 10.27
C MET A 88 -3.59 -3.29 10.72
N ALA A 89 -3.75 -3.56 12.02
CA ALA A 89 -5.02 -4.01 12.57
C ALA A 89 -6.13 -2.96 12.35
N ASN A 90 -5.83 -1.68 12.62
CA ASN A 90 -6.76 -0.58 12.37
C ASN A 90 -7.11 -0.42 10.88
N ILE A 91 -6.11 -0.50 9.99
CA ILE A 91 -6.33 -0.46 8.54
C ILE A 91 -7.26 -1.58 8.10
N SER A 92 -7.06 -2.79 8.62
CA SER A 92 -7.85 -3.96 8.26
C SER A 92 -9.29 -3.83 8.76
N PHE A 93 -9.49 -3.28 9.96
CA PHE A 93 -10.82 -2.99 10.50
C PHE A 93 -11.59 -1.99 9.62
N ILE A 94 -10.95 -0.89 9.21
CA ILE A 94 -11.55 0.08 8.29
C ILE A 94 -11.89 -0.58 6.95
N ASN A 95 -11.01 -1.43 6.43
CA ASN A 95 -11.25 -2.14 5.18
C ASN A 95 -12.46 -3.09 5.26
N CYS A 96 -12.66 -3.76 6.40
CA CYS A 96 -13.86 -4.57 6.62
C CYS A 96 -15.14 -3.73 6.59
N ILE A 97 -15.14 -2.56 7.22
CA ILE A 97 -16.29 -1.63 7.17
C ILE A 97 -16.55 -1.20 5.72
N CYS A 98 -15.52 -0.81 4.98
CA CYS A 98 -15.65 -0.46 3.57
C CYS A 98 -16.23 -1.62 2.74
N MET A 99 -15.76 -2.86 2.94
CA MET A 99 -16.29 -4.03 2.24
C MET A 99 -17.76 -4.31 2.53
N LEU A 100 -18.25 -3.99 3.74
CA LEU A 100 -19.67 -4.09 4.07
C LEU A 100 -20.50 -2.96 3.44
N LEU A 101 -19.95 -1.76 3.35
CA LEU A 101 -20.65 -0.60 2.79
C LEU A 101 -20.73 -0.63 1.26
N THR A 102 -19.71 -1.13 0.57
CA THR A 102 -19.67 -1.18 -0.91
C THR A 102 -20.92 -1.81 -1.55
N PRO A 103 -21.36 -3.03 -1.18
CA PRO A 103 -22.55 -3.63 -1.80
C PRO A 103 -23.83 -2.86 -1.46
N LEU A 104 -23.95 -2.30 -0.25
CA LEU A 104 -25.11 -1.48 0.14
C LEU A 104 -25.20 -0.21 -0.72
N LEU A 105 -24.06 0.45 -0.96
CA LEU A 105 -24.00 1.62 -1.83
C LEU A 105 -24.37 1.26 -3.28
N ASN A 106 -23.88 0.14 -3.79
CA ASN A 106 -24.18 -0.32 -5.15
C ASN A 106 -25.67 -0.62 -5.33
N GLU A 107 -26.32 -1.24 -4.34
CA GLU A 107 -27.76 -1.53 -4.38
C GLU A 107 -28.62 -0.26 -4.40
N ILE A 108 -28.19 0.79 -3.67
CA ILE A 108 -28.88 2.08 -3.65
C ILE A 108 -28.75 2.81 -4.99
N ILE A 109 -27.58 2.72 -5.64
CA ILE A 109 -27.29 3.44 -6.88
C ILE A 109 -27.83 2.71 -8.12
N ALA A 110 -27.83 1.38 -8.12
CA ALA A 110 -28.24 0.55 -9.26
C ALA A 110 -29.35 -0.47 -8.91
N PRO A 111 -30.50 -0.02 -8.39
CA PRO A 111 -31.58 -0.93 -7.94
C PRO A 111 -32.19 -1.73 -9.10
N GLU A 112 -32.23 -1.16 -10.30
CA GLU A 112 -32.79 -1.82 -11.49
C GLU A 112 -31.74 -2.64 -12.27
N ASN A 113 -30.49 -2.69 -11.80
CA ASN A 113 -29.37 -3.34 -12.48
C ASN A 113 -29.18 -2.92 -13.95
N ALA A 114 -29.60 -1.70 -14.31
CA ALA A 114 -29.45 -1.19 -15.65
C ALA A 114 -27.98 -0.86 -15.95
N ILE A 115 -27.55 -1.09 -17.19
CA ILE A 115 -26.17 -0.79 -17.63
C ILE A 115 -25.80 0.67 -17.34
N LYS A 116 -26.75 1.60 -17.51
CA LYS A 116 -26.53 3.04 -17.26
C LYS A 116 -26.14 3.33 -15.80
N ASP A 117 -26.79 2.67 -14.86
CA ASP A 117 -26.54 2.87 -13.43
C ASP A 117 -25.15 2.32 -13.06
N TRP A 118 -24.79 1.16 -13.62
CA TRP A 118 -23.46 0.58 -13.46
C TRP A 118 -22.33 1.45 -14.00
N LYS A 119 -22.56 2.21 -15.09
CA LYS A 119 -21.59 3.21 -15.57
C LYS A 119 -21.34 4.29 -14.51
N ILE A 120 -22.39 4.75 -13.84
CA ILE A 120 -22.31 5.75 -12.77
C ILE A 120 -21.55 5.15 -11.57
N VAL A 121 -21.87 3.92 -11.15
CA VAL A 121 -21.16 3.21 -10.07
C VAL A 121 -19.67 3.11 -10.36
N LEU A 122 -19.29 2.69 -11.57
CA LEU A 122 -17.88 2.54 -11.98
C LEU A 122 -17.16 3.89 -12.02
N CYS A 123 -17.81 4.96 -12.49
CA CYS A 123 -17.26 6.31 -12.47
C CYS A 123 -17.04 6.82 -11.02
N ILE A 124 -17.98 6.55 -10.11
CA ILE A 124 -17.85 6.92 -8.69
C ILE A 124 -16.65 6.19 -8.06
N HIS A 125 -16.54 4.87 -8.26
CA HIS A 125 -15.42 4.08 -7.75
C HIS A 125 -14.08 4.57 -8.32
N GLY A 126 -14.01 4.82 -9.63
CA GLY A 126 -12.83 5.37 -10.29
C GLY A 126 -12.42 6.73 -9.72
N SER A 127 -13.39 7.62 -9.48
CA SER A 127 -13.15 8.95 -8.91
C SER A 127 -12.61 8.86 -7.48
N ILE A 128 -13.19 8.01 -6.64
CA ILE A 128 -12.73 7.80 -5.25
C ILE A 128 -11.28 7.30 -5.25
N LEU A 129 -10.92 6.39 -6.15
CA LEU A 129 -9.55 5.87 -6.26
C LEU A 129 -8.55 6.96 -6.67
N LEU A 130 -8.92 7.83 -7.61
CA LEU A 130 -8.07 8.95 -8.04
C LEU A 130 -7.89 10.01 -6.94
N ILE A 131 -8.97 10.39 -6.25
CA ILE A 131 -8.91 11.34 -5.14
C ILE A 131 -8.05 10.77 -4.01
N THR A 132 -8.26 9.50 -3.66
CA THR A 132 -7.46 8.82 -2.62
C THR A 132 -5.99 8.75 -3.04
N ASN A 133 -5.70 8.49 -4.31
CA ASN A 133 -4.34 8.50 -4.81
C ASN A 133 -3.69 9.89 -4.70
N PHE A 134 -4.43 10.95 -5.04
CA PHE A 134 -3.96 12.32 -4.92
C PHE A 134 -3.63 12.69 -3.46
N VAL A 135 -4.53 12.38 -2.53
CA VAL A 135 -4.30 12.55 -1.09
C VAL A 135 -3.06 11.76 -0.65
N PHE A 136 -2.94 10.50 -1.05
CA PHE A 136 -1.77 9.68 -0.72
C PHE A 136 -0.46 10.29 -1.23
N CYS A 137 -0.45 10.85 -2.44
CA CYS A 137 0.75 11.48 -3.01
C CYS A 137 1.22 12.68 -2.18
N ILE A 138 0.29 13.44 -1.58
CA ILE A 138 0.62 14.58 -0.72
C ILE A 138 1.16 14.11 0.63
N PHE A 139 0.48 13.14 1.27
CA PHE A 139 0.73 12.77 2.67
C PHE A 139 1.76 11.67 2.87
N VAL A 140 2.09 10.88 1.85
CA VAL A 140 3.00 9.74 2.02
C VAL A 140 4.40 10.21 2.40
N GLN A 141 4.93 9.57 3.44
CA GLN A 141 6.29 9.72 3.94
C GLN A 141 6.91 8.32 4.10
N SER A 142 8.18 8.17 3.73
CA SER A 142 8.93 6.95 4.00
C SER A 142 9.73 7.02 5.30
N GLU A 143 9.82 8.19 5.91
CA GLU A 143 10.54 8.38 7.16
C GLU A 143 9.71 7.91 8.36
N PRO A 144 10.37 7.40 9.41
CA PRO A 144 9.68 7.08 10.64
C PRO A 144 9.01 8.29 11.24
N ALA A 145 7.77 8.14 11.68
CA ALA A 145 7.11 9.22 12.38
C ALA A 145 7.86 9.55 13.68
N LYS A 146 7.88 10.83 14.07
CA LYS A 146 8.60 11.34 15.24
C LYS A 146 8.26 10.59 16.54
N TRP A 147 7.02 10.12 16.68
CA TRP A 147 6.55 9.34 17.84
C TRP A 147 7.10 7.90 17.90
N THR A 148 7.68 7.39 16.80
CA THR A 148 8.36 6.08 16.76
C THR A 148 9.86 6.18 17.01
N GLN A 149 10.40 7.39 17.09
CA GLN A 149 11.80 7.58 17.44
C GLN A 149 11.91 7.36 18.95
N THR A 150 12.36 6.16 19.35
CA THR A 150 12.83 5.94 20.71
C THR A 150 13.92 6.96 20.97
N THR A 151 13.60 7.96 21.78
CA THR A 151 14.52 8.97 22.27
C THR A 151 15.81 8.25 22.67
N ARG A 152 16.91 8.45 21.94
CA ARG A 152 18.25 7.97 22.32
C ARG A 152 18.79 8.71 23.56
N PHE A 153 17.96 8.87 24.59
CA PHE A 153 18.38 9.40 25.88
C PHE A 153 18.81 8.30 26.86
N SER A 154 18.63 7.01 26.55
CA SER A 154 19.05 5.91 27.43
C SER A 154 20.31 5.15 26.97
N ALA A 155 21.00 5.58 25.91
CA ALA A 155 22.25 4.95 25.47
C ALA A 155 23.52 5.75 25.81
N ASN A 156 23.38 6.99 26.28
CA ASN A 156 24.52 7.84 26.70
C ASN A 156 24.52 8.11 28.23
N ILE A 157 23.60 7.52 28.98
CA ILE A 157 23.56 7.60 30.43
C ILE A 157 23.55 6.15 30.91
N VAL A 158 24.64 5.72 31.55
CA VAL A 158 24.92 4.35 32.06
C VAL A 158 25.58 3.38 31.06
N ALA A 159 26.86 3.61 30.81
CA ALA A 159 27.88 2.63 31.18
C ALA A 159 29.06 3.39 31.77
N PRO A 160 29.27 3.41 33.12
CA PRO A 160 30.53 3.88 33.65
C PRO A 160 31.63 2.93 33.18
N GLU A 161 32.69 3.51 32.66
CA GLU A 161 33.95 2.85 32.35
C GLU A 161 34.44 2.06 33.56
N SER A 162 34.29 0.73 33.55
CA SER A 162 34.99 -0.17 34.45
C SER A 162 36.16 -0.81 33.70
N SER A 163 37.32 -0.16 33.78
CA SER A 163 38.70 -0.67 33.97
C SER A 163 39.12 -2.02 33.34
N PRO A 164 40.40 -2.14 32.93
CA PRO A 164 40.84 -3.04 31.86
C PRO A 164 40.83 -4.52 32.25
N ILE A 165 40.44 -5.35 31.27
CA ILE A 165 40.52 -6.81 31.31
C ILE A 165 41.99 -7.20 31.50
N PRO A 166 42.38 -7.92 32.57
CA PRO A 166 43.73 -8.43 32.69
C PRO A 166 43.99 -9.47 31.60
N ALA A 167 45.05 -9.24 30.84
CA ALA A 167 45.58 -10.14 29.84
C ALA A 167 46.10 -11.43 30.51
N VAL A 168 45.24 -12.43 30.66
CA VAL A 168 45.64 -13.79 31.04
C VAL A 168 44.88 -14.77 30.15
N ILE A 169 45.54 -15.17 29.06
CA ILE A 169 45.73 -16.54 28.56
C ILE A 169 46.08 -16.43 27.07
N GLN A 170 47.36 -16.25 26.82
CA GLN A 170 48.01 -16.82 25.65
C GLN A 170 49.15 -17.72 26.15
N VAL A 171 49.00 -19.02 25.87
CA VAL A 171 50.04 -19.87 25.26
C VAL A 171 51.06 -20.54 26.22
N GLN A 172 50.87 -21.84 26.52
CA GLN A 172 51.76 -22.97 26.15
C GLN A 172 51.77 -24.20 27.12
N HIS A 173 51.79 -25.36 26.45
CA HIS A 173 52.43 -26.65 26.81
C HIS A 173 51.88 -27.52 27.95
N SER A 174 51.24 -28.63 27.57
CA SER A 174 51.76 -30.00 27.73
C SER A 174 51.05 -30.93 26.75
#